data_AF-A0A3D2CPS6-F1
#
_entry.id   AF-A0A3D2CPS6-F1
#
_cell.length_a   1.000
_cell.length_b   1.000
_cell.length_c   1.000
_cell.angle_alpha   90.00
_cell.angle_beta   90.00
_cell.angle_gamma   90.00
#
_symmetry.space_group_name_H-M   'P 1'
#
loop_
_entity.id
_entity.type
_entity.pdbx_description
1 polymer ?
#
loop_
_entity_poly.entity_id
_entity_poly.type
_entity_poly.pdbx_seq_one_letter_code
_entity_poly.pdbx_strand_id
1 'polypeptide(L)'
;MILKYVDNSLFDVARHTRRLPDLETLNTYVFDNADGTRSVYIMDENVKYEDKNGIIREKDISLKSKTNGFGITQSDIELLIPNNPTHGIDLEYSEFSIKLIPQGLTSALSVVQCEDSIVYDKAYGENTKLRYTPLLSGVKEDIILTEYTADAAYAFVLKTDGLHLYGDGNGYYLADIGKSEPVFCLGKIITYLHY
;
A
#
# COMPACT_ATOMS: atom_id res chain seq x y z
N MET A 1 4.97 15.08 -1.62
CA MET A 1 4.95 16.24 -0.69
C MET A 1 5.28 15.73 0.70
N ILE A 2 6.43 16.13 1.26
CA ILE A 2 6.96 15.70 2.58
C ILE A 2 5.93 15.79 3.72
N LEU A 3 5.09 16.83 3.69
CA LEU A 3 4.08 17.12 4.71
C LEU A 3 2.98 16.06 4.83
N LYS A 4 2.89 15.10 3.89
CA LYS A 4 1.98 13.96 4.05
C LYS A 4 2.44 12.99 5.15
N TYR A 5 3.73 12.97 5.46
CA TYR A 5 4.35 11.96 6.34
C TYR A 5 5.05 12.54 7.57
N VAL A 6 5.04 13.87 7.71
CA VAL A 6 5.63 14.58 8.85
C VAL A 6 4.54 15.36 9.56
N ASP A 7 4.58 15.38 10.89
CA ASP A 7 3.73 16.26 11.68
C ASP A 7 3.98 17.72 11.30
N ASN A 8 2.96 18.38 10.74
CA ASN A 8 3.06 19.76 10.26
C ASN A 8 3.44 20.74 11.37
N SER A 9 2.97 20.52 12.60
CA SER A 9 3.27 21.41 13.72
C SER A 9 4.75 21.33 14.11
N LEU A 10 5.32 20.12 14.13
CA LEU A 10 6.75 19.93 14.37
C LEU A 10 7.59 20.49 13.23
N PHE A 11 7.15 20.28 11.98
CA PHE A 11 7.84 20.77 10.80
C PHE A 11 7.92 22.31 10.75
N ASP A 12 6.81 22.98 11.07
CA ASP A 12 6.73 24.45 11.05
C ASP A 12 7.56 25.09 12.17
N VAL A 13 7.55 24.49 13.38
CA VAL A 13 8.35 24.97 14.53
C VAL A 13 9.85 24.91 14.25
N ALA A 14 10.32 23.93 13.49
CA ALA A 14 11.73 23.77 13.17
C ALA A 14 12.28 24.85 12.21
N ARG A 15 11.40 25.65 11.57
CA ARG A 15 11.76 26.78 10.71
C ARG A 15 12.82 26.42 9.65
N HIS A 16 12.53 25.36 8.90
CA HIS A 16 13.40 24.89 7.82
C HIS A 16 13.63 25.97 6.77
N THR A 17 14.88 26.08 6.32
CA THR A 17 15.31 27.07 5.32
C THR A 17 15.64 26.42 3.98
N ARG A 18 16.15 25.18 4.00
CA ARG A 18 16.59 24.45 2.82
C ARG A 18 16.56 22.95 3.05
N ARG A 19 16.09 22.19 2.06
CA ARG A 19 16.23 20.73 2.01
C ARG A 19 17.59 20.32 1.46
N LEU A 20 18.15 19.22 1.97
CA LEU A 20 19.47 18.69 1.61
C LEU A 20 19.37 17.27 1.02
N PRO A 21 18.95 17.10 -0.24
CA PRO A 21 18.78 15.78 -0.86
C PRO A 21 20.02 14.90 -0.85
N ASP A 22 21.22 15.49 -0.97
CA ASP A 22 22.50 14.76 -0.99
C ASP A 22 22.82 14.05 0.34
N LEU A 23 22.12 14.40 1.42
CA LEU A 23 22.26 13.77 2.73
C LEU A 23 21.10 12.81 3.06
N GLU A 24 20.13 12.67 2.15
CA GLU A 24 18.96 11.82 2.34
C GLU A 24 19.23 10.37 1.95
N THR A 25 18.53 9.47 2.62
CA THR A 25 18.31 8.06 2.25
C THR A 25 16.87 7.90 1.75
N LEU A 26 16.50 6.69 1.28
CA LEU A 26 15.18 6.45 0.70
C LEU A 26 14.02 6.72 1.68
N ASN A 27 14.26 6.59 2.99
CA ASN A 27 13.26 6.80 4.03
C ASN A 27 13.51 8.06 4.87
N THR A 28 14.39 8.99 4.45
CA THR A 28 14.66 10.20 5.22
C THR A 28 14.45 11.49 4.44
N TYR A 29 14.21 12.57 5.18
CA TYR A 29 14.28 13.93 4.68
C TYR A 29 15.20 14.76 5.58
N VAL A 30 16.09 15.55 4.99
CA VAL A 30 17.10 16.32 5.72
C VAL A 30 16.96 17.81 5.39
N PHE A 31 16.98 18.66 6.42
CA PHE A 31 16.81 20.11 6.28
C PHE A 31 17.82 20.90 7.11
N ASP A 32 18.24 22.05 6.60
CA ASP A 32 18.87 23.12 7.38
C ASP A 32 17.79 23.97 8.08
N ASN A 33 18.03 24.32 9.33
CA ASN A 33 17.15 25.16 10.14
C ASN A 33 17.67 26.60 10.22
N ALA A 34 16.79 27.55 10.51
CA ALA A 34 17.15 28.97 10.61
C ALA A 34 18.15 29.28 11.74
N ASP A 35 18.26 28.42 12.75
CA ASP A 35 19.19 28.53 13.88
C ASP A 35 20.57 27.89 13.61
N GLY A 36 20.81 27.40 12.39
CA GLY A 36 22.05 26.75 11.98
C GLY A 36 22.15 25.26 12.33
N THR A 37 21.12 24.68 12.96
CA THR A 37 21.02 23.24 13.18
C THR A 37 20.45 22.52 11.95
N ARG A 38 20.39 21.19 12.01
CA ARG A 38 19.73 20.35 11.00
C ARG A 38 18.70 19.43 11.63
N SER A 39 17.63 19.18 10.90
CA SER A 39 16.63 18.18 11.26
C SER A 39 16.66 17.02 10.26
N VAL A 40 16.54 15.81 10.78
CA VAL A 40 16.37 14.59 10.00
C VAL A 40 15.03 13.98 10.37
N TYR A 41 14.16 13.82 9.39
CA TYR A 41 12.91 13.06 9.54
C TYR A 41 13.13 11.66 9.01
N ILE A 42 12.90 10.66 9.84
CA ILE A 42 13.07 9.24 9.51
C ILE A 42 11.69 8.62 9.44
N MET A 43 11.41 7.94 8.33
CA MET A 43 10.15 7.26 8.06
C MET A 43 10.30 5.76 8.24
N ASP A 44 9.23 5.12 8.71
CA ASP A 44 9.18 3.66 8.88
C ASP A 44 9.24 2.92 7.54
N GLU A 45 8.76 3.57 6.47
CA GLU A 45 8.78 3.04 5.11
C GLU A 45 9.56 3.97 4.17
N ASN A 46 10.09 3.40 3.09
CA ASN A 46 10.72 4.18 2.02
C ASN A 46 9.70 5.13 1.39
N VAL A 47 9.97 6.43 1.49
CA VAL A 47 9.19 7.51 0.84
C VAL A 47 9.76 7.89 -0.53
N LYS A 48 10.91 7.31 -0.88
CA LYS A 48 11.59 7.46 -2.17
C LYS A 48 11.95 6.09 -2.72
N TYR A 49 12.26 6.04 -4.01
CA TYR A 49 12.81 4.87 -4.68
C TYR A 49 13.81 5.30 -5.74
N GLU A 50 14.71 4.40 -6.10
CA GLU A 50 15.60 4.58 -7.25
C GLU A 50 14.88 4.08 -8.50
N ASP A 51 14.70 4.94 -9.50
CA ASP A 51 14.12 4.53 -10.76
C ASP A 51 15.13 3.71 -11.60
N LYS A 52 14.64 3.10 -12.68
CA LYS A 52 15.43 2.28 -13.61
C LYS A 52 16.63 2.98 -14.26
N ASN A 53 16.75 4.30 -14.15
CA ASN A 53 17.91 5.06 -14.62
C ASN A 53 18.87 5.46 -13.48
N GLY A 54 18.66 4.95 -12.26
CA GLY A 54 19.44 5.31 -11.08
C GLY A 54 19.04 6.65 -10.46
N ILE A 55 17.89 7.23 -10.84
CA ILE A 55 17.46 8.54 -10.33
C ILE A 55 16.52 8.34 -9.14
N ILE A 56 16.83 8.99 -8.02
CA ILE A 56 15.97 8.98 -6.84
C ILE A 56 14.70 9.80 -7.11
N ARG A 57 13.54 9.18 -6.88
CA ARG A 57 12.20 9.76 -7.03
C ARG A 57 11.43 9.68 -5.72
N GLU A 58 10.59 10.67 -5.43
CA GLU A 58 9.60 10.54 -4.35
C GLU A 58 8.46 9.63 -4.76
N LYS A 59 7.94 8.85 -3.81
CA LYS A 59 6.71 8.10 -4.01
C LYS A 59 5.50 9.04 -3.91
N ASP A 60 4.57 8.86 -4.82
CA ASP A 60 3.24 9.47 -4.82
C ASP A 60 2.20 8.36 -5.00
N ILE A 61 1.60 7.98 -3.87
CA ILE A 61 0.59 6.92 -3.80
C ILE A 61 -0.83 7.42 -4.06
N SER A 62 -0.99 8.67 -4.49
CA SER A 62 -2.31 9.22 -4.83
C SER A 62 -2.96 8.39 -5.93
N LEU A 63 -4.25 8.12 -5.77
CA LEU A 63 -5.01 7.31 -6.73
C LEU A 63 -5.21 8.08 -8.04
N LYS A 64 -4.95 7.40 -9.15
CA LYS A 64 -5.26 7.86 -10.51
C LYS A 64 -6.13 6.84 -11.23
N SER A 65 -7.13 7.31 -11.97
CA SER A 65 -7.92 6.44 -12.85
C SER A 65 -7.06 5.89 -13.99
N LYS A 66 -7.26 4.60 -14.29
CA LYS A 66 -6.71 3.85 -15.43
C LYS A 66 -7.89 3.26 -16.22
N THR A 67 -7.67 2.79 -17.44
CA THR A 67 -8.74 2.23 -18.30
C THR A 67 -9.58 1.14 -17.61
N ASN A 68 -8.93 0.27 -16.81
CA ASN A 68 -9.57 -0.89 -16.19
C ASN A 68 -9.65 -0.80 -14.66
N GLY A 69 -9.47 0.39 -14.07
CA GLY A 69 -9.45 0.53 -12.62
C GLY A 69 -8.71 1.78 -12.15
N PHE A 70 -7.97 1.63 -11.06
CA PHE A 70 -7.19 2.68 -10.42
C PHE A 70 -5.78 2.19 -10.17
N GLY A 71 -4.80 3.08 -10.29
CA GLY A 71 -3.43 2.81 -9.83
C GLY A 71 -2.91 3.97 -9.02
N ILE A 72 -1.61 3.93 -8.70
CA ILE A 72 -0.93 5.02 -8.01
C ILE A 72 -0.13 5.91 -8.96
N THR A 73 0.09 7.16 -8.57
CA THR A 73 0.76 8.16 -9.42
C THR A 73 2.20 7.78 -9.75
N GLN A 74 3.02 7.48 -8.74
CA GLN A 74 4.46 7.26 -8.91
C GLN A 74 5.04 6.40 -7.79
N SER A 75 5.57 5.21 -8.11
CA SER A 75 6.32 4.36 -7.18
C SER A 75 7.18 3.37 -7.96
N ASP A 76 8.06 2.67 -7.25
CA ASP A 76 8.68 1.40 -7.63
C ASP A 76 7.72 0.20 -7.62
N ILE A 77 6.52 0.37 -7.08
CA ILE A 77 5.44 -0.62 -7.06
C ILE A 77 4.39 -0.16 -8.08
N GLU A 78 4.06 -1.01 -9.04
CA GLU A 78 2.87 -0.79 -9.85
C GLU A 78 1.68 -1.44 -9.17
N LEU A 79 0.59 -0.69 -9.08
CA LEU A 79 -0.68 -1.15 -8.52
C LEU A 79 -1.80 -0.96 -9.56
N LEU A 80 -2.65 -1.98 -9.69
CA LEU A 80 -3.94 -1.87 -10.34
C LEU A 80 -5.03 -2.45 -9.43
N ILE A 81 -5.93 -1.58 -8.97
CA ILE A 81 -7.18 -1.93 -8.32
C ILE A 81 -8.28 -1.91 -9.39
N PRO A 82 -8.87 -3.05 -9.76
CA PRO A 82 -9.72 -3.14 -10.94
C PRO A 82 -11.10 -2.47 -10.75
N ASN A 83 -11.77 -2.06 -11.82
CA ASN A 83 -13.18 -1.59 -11.68
C ASN A 83 -14.13 -2.71 -11.20
N ASN A 84 -13.82 -3.96 -11.53
CA ASN A 84 -14.53 -5.14 -11.06
C ASN A 84 -13.63 -5.94 -10.10
N PRO A 85 -13.97 -6.08 -8.81
CA PRO A 85 -13.11 -6.75 -7.84
C PRO A 85 -12.95 -8.24 -8.10
N THR A 86 -13.80 -8.87 -8.93
CA THR A 86 -13.61 -10.29 -9.32
C THR A 86 -12.33 -10.50 -10.14
N HIS A 87 -11.72 -9.45 -10.69
CA HIS A 87 -10.44 -9.55 -11.40
C HIS A 87 -9.24 -9.58 -10.45
N GLY A 88 -9.43 -9.23 -9.17
CA GLY A 88 -8.37 -9.11 -8.18
C GLY A 88 -7.45 -7.92 -8.43
N ILE A 89 -6.69 -7.54 -7.40
CA ILE A 89 -5.67 -6.50 -7.50
C ILE A 89 -4.38 -7.07 -8.10
N ASP A 90 -3.70 -6.29 -8.92
CA ASP A 90 -2.37 -6.58 -9.43
C ASP A 90 -1.34 -5.71 -8.71
N LEU A 91 -0.25 -6.32 -8.22
CA LEU A 91 0.93 -5.64 -7.73
C LEU A 91 2.15 -6.12 -8.51
N GLU A 92 2.98 -5.19 -8.96
CA GLU A 92 4.29 -5.51 -9.55
C GLU A 92 5.36 -4.80 -8.76
N TYR A 93 6.43 -5.53 -8.43
CA TYR A 93 7.61 -4.99 -7.77
C TYR A 93 8.84 -5.72 -8.26
N SER A 94 9.87 -4.96 -8.63
CA SER A 94 11.05 -5.50 -9.32
C SER A 94 10.63 -6.25 -10.60
N GLU A 95 11.03 -7.51 -10.74
CA GLU A 95 10.70 -8.37 -11.89
C GLU A 95 9.45 -9.24 -11.70
N PHE A 96 8.83 -9.21 -10.51
CA PHE A 96 7.74 -10.12 -10.15
C PHE A 96 6.38 -9.42 -10.13
N SER A 97 5.35 -10.16 -10.53
CA SER A 97 3.95 -9.75 -10.44
C SER A 97 3.16 -10.67 -9.51
N ILE A 98 2.31 -10.12 -8.65
CA ILE A 98 1.35 -10.92 -7.89
C ILE A 98 -0.06 -10.42 -8.10
N LYS A 99 -1.02 -11.34 -8.03
CA LYS A 99 -2.44 -11.01 -8.13
C LYS A 99 -3.21 -11.66 -6.99
N LEU A 100 -3.96 -10.85 -6.24
CA LEU A 100 -4.83 -11.32 -5.16
C LEU A 100 -6.29 -11.18 -5.59
N ILE A 101 -7.01 -12.30 -5.68
CA ILE A 101 -8.36 -12.38 -6.23
C ILE A 101 -9.36 -12.80 -5.15
N PRO A 102 -10.29 -11.94 -4.72
CA PRO A 102 -11.34 -12.30 -3.77
C PRO A 102 -12.29 -13.36 -4.35
N GLN A 103 -12.75 -14.29 -3.50
CA GLN A 103 -13.66 -15.38 -3.86
C GLN A 103 -15.00 -15.23 -3.13
N GLY A 104 -16.11 -15.62 -3.77
CA GLY A 104 -17.43 -15.62 -3.13
C GLY A 104 -18.17 -14.28 -3.14
N LEU A 105 -17.81 -13.37 -4.06
CA LEU A 105 -18.50 -12.08 -4.23
C LEU A 105 -19.95 -12.27 -4.73
N THR A 106 -20.91 -11.50 -4.21
CA THR A 106 -22.37 -11.72 -4.42
C THR A 106 -23.04 -10.82 -5.47
N SER A 107 -22.35 -9.77 -5.94
CA SER A 107 -22.75 -8.80 -6.99
C SER A 107 -23.84 -7.76 -6.67
N ALA A 108 -23.37 -6.53 -6.42
CA ALA A 108 -23.81 -5.23 -6.98
C ALA A 108 -22.72 -4.21 -6.57
N LEU A 109 -21.54 -4.33 -7.20
CA LEU A 109 -20.29 -3.78 -6.70
C LEU A 109 -20.07 -2.39 -7.28
N SER A 110 -20.77 -1.40 -6.73
CA SER A 110 -20.48 0.00 -7.04
C SER A 110 -19.07 0.32 -6.54
N VAL A 111 -18.19 0.71 -7.45
CA VAL A 111 -16.87 1.23 -7.12
C VAL A 111 -17.02 2.69 -6.68
N VAL A 112 -16.63 2.98 -5.45
CA VAL A 112 -16.59 4.35 -4.92
C VAL A 112 -15.15 4.67 -4.59
N GLN A 113 -14.62 5.72 -5.21
CA GLN A 113 -13.38 6.33 -4.73
C GLN A 113 -13.72 7.18 -3.50
N CYS A 114 -13.12 6.83 -2.36
CA CYS A 114 -13.32 7.53 -1.10
C CYS A 114 -11.94 7.96 -0.59
N GLU A 115 -11.66 9.27 -0.70
CA GLU A 115 -10.35 9.85 -0.39
C GLU A 115 -9.21 9.10 -1.11
N ASP A 116 -8.34 8.45 -0.33
CA ASP A 116 -7.16 7.69 -0.78
C ASP A 116 -7.47 6.19 -0.94
N SER A 117 -8.74 5.79 -1.03
CA SER A 117 -9.15 4.38 -1.11
C SER A 117 -10.19 4.08 -2.19
N ILE A 118 -10.24 2.81 -2.60
CA ILE A 118 -11.27 2.27 -3.49
C ILE A 118 -12.14 1.31 -2.69
N VAL A 119 -13.45 1.54 -2.70
CA VAL A 119 -14.44 0.76 -1.94
C VAL A 119 -15.40 0.07 -2.91
N TYR A 120 -15.60 -1.23 -2.70
CA TYR A 120 -16.68 -2.01 -3.30
C TYR A 120 -17.73 -2.28 -2.24
N ASP A 121 -18.85 -1.58 -2.34
CA ASP A 121 -20.00 -1.85 -1.47
C ASP A 121 -20.64 -3.20 -1.81
N LYS A 122 -21.18 -3.84 -0.78
CA LYS A 122 -21.90 -5.11 -0.87
C LYS A 122 -21.08 -6.26 -1.44
N ALA A 123 -19.76 -6.24 -1.22
CA ALA A 123 -18.79 -7.21 -1.75
C ALA A 123 -19.22 -8.66 -1.54
N TYR A 124 -19.62 -8.97 -0.31
CA TYR A 124 -20.03 -10.28 0.18
C TYR A 124 -21.48 -10.24 0.75
N GLY A 125 -22.32 -9.33 0.25
CA GLY A 125 -23.69 -9.11 0.72
C GLY A 125 -23.91 -7.72 1.31
N GLU A 126 -25.17 -7.37 1.59
CA GLU A 126 -25.64 -6.01 1.93
C GLU A 126 -24.83 -5.28 3.01
N ASN A 127 -24.33 -6.01 4.01
CA ASN A 127 -23.65 -5.46 5.19
C ASN A 127 -22.11 -5.54 5.12
N THR A 128 -21.56 -5.64 3.92
CA THR A 128 -20.12 -5.85 3.73
C THR A 128 -19.53 -4.84 2.75
N LYS A 129 -18.30 -4.42 3.00
CA LYS A 129 -17.50 -3.63 2.06
C LYS A 129 -16.12 -4.27 1.91
N LEU A 130 -15.61 -4.24 0.70
CA LEU A 130 -14.20 -4.54 0.41
C LEU A 130 -13.52 -3.23 0.06
N ARG A 131 -12.47 -2.85 0.81
CA ARG A 131 -11.75 -1.60 0.60
C ARG A 131 -10.27 -1.85 0.39
N TYR A 132 -9.70 -1.17 -0.59
CA TYR A 132 -8.26 -1.15 -0.83
C TYR A 132 -7.71 0.26 -0.63
N THR A 133 -6.63 0.36 0.15
CA THR A 133 -5.90 1.60 0.42
C THR A 133 -4.44 1.40 0.04
N PRO A 134 -3.91 2.10 -0.97
CA PRO A 134 -2.49 2.05 -1.29
C PRO A 134 -1.61 2.48 -0.12
N LEU A 135 -0.45 1.85 0.02
CA LEU A 135 0.60 2.15 1.00
C LEU A 135 1.92 2.42 0.28
N LEU A 136 2.92 2.97 0.97
CA LEU A 136 4.25 3.21 0.38
C LEU A 136 4.95 1.90 -0.03
N SER A 137 4.69 0.82 0.71
CA SER A 137 5.25 -0.53 0.48
C SER A 137 4.25 -1.56 -0.09
N GLY A 138 3.04 -1.15 -0.47
CA GLY A 138 2.06 -2.09 -1.01
C GLY A 138 0.63 -1.57 -0.98
N VAL A 139 -0.29 -2.41 -0.50
CA VAL A 139 -1.72 -2.09 -0.42
C VAL A 139 -2.31 -2.78 0.80
N LYS A 140 -3.17 -2.05 1.51
CA LYS A 140 -4.00 -2.59 2.57
C LYS A 140 -5.34 -3.03 2.00
N GLU A 141 -5.78 -4.23 2.34
CA GLU A 141 -7.13 -4.71 2.10
C GLU A 141 -7.90 -4.74 3.42
N ASP A 142 -9.10 -4.16 3.43
CA ASP A 142 -10.04 -4.22 4.55
C ASP A 142 -11.34 -4.90 4.09
N ILE A 143 -11.81 -5.87 4.86
CA ILE A 143 -13.20 -6.37 4.79
C ILE A 143 -13.97 -5.76 5.95
N ILE A 144 -14.91 -4.87 5.66
CA ILE A 144 -15.65 -4.12 6.66
C ILE A 144 -17.05 -4.72 6.78
N LEU A 145 -17.41 -5.13 7.99
CA LEU A 145 -18.76 -5.54 8.35
C LEU A 145 -19.49 -4.35 8.98
N THR A 146 -20.62 -3.94 8.41
CA THR A 146 -21.45 -2.87 8.99
C THR A 146 -22.45 -3.39 10.02
N GLU A 147 -22.69 -4.70 10.02
CA GLU A 147 -23.50 -5.41 11.02
C GLU A 147 -22.86 -6.76 11.33
N TYR A 148 -23.23 -7.34 12.48
CA TYR A 148 -22.81 -8.68 12.84
C TYR A 148 -23.22 -9.68 11.76
N THR A 149 -22.24 -10.45 11.29
CA THR A 149 -22.43 -11.50 10.30
C THR A 149 -21.91 -12.80 10.91
N ALA A 150 -22.83 -13.73 11.22
CA ALA A 150 -22.47 -15.03 11.76
C ALA A 150 -21.63 -15.82 10.76
N ASP A 151 -20.60 -16.51 11.25
CA ASP A 151 -19.75 -17.43 10.48
C ASP A 151 -19.15 -16.82 9.20
N ALA A 152 -18.84 -15.52 9.23
CA ALA A 152 -18.24 -14.82 8.11
C ALA A 152 -16.89 -15.45 7.74
N ALA A 153 -16.79 -15.98 6.52
CA ALA A 153 -15.60 -16.58 5.96
C ALA A 153 -15.28 -15.95 4.61
N TYR A 154 -14.00 -15.63 4.40
CA TYR A 154 -13.51 -14.98 3.19
C TYR A 154 -12.33 -15.77 2.64
N ALA A 155 -12.30 -15.93 1.32
CA ALA A 155 -11.28 -16.69 0.63
C ALA A 155 -10.71 -15.87 -0.52
N PHE A 156 -9.43 -16.12 -0.81
CA PHE A 156 -8.68 -15.41 -1.83
C PHE A 156 -7.80 -16.39 -2.60
N VAL A 157 -7.62 -16.12 -3.89
CA VAL A 157 -6.64 -16.81 -4.72
C VAL A 157 -5.45 -15.86 -4.93
N LEU A 158 -4.27 -16.32 -4.54
CA LEU A 158 -3.02 -15.60 -4.78
C LEU A 158 -2.27 -16.25 -5.95
N LYS A 159 -2.03 -15.47 -7.01
CA LYS A 159 -1.12 -15.83 -8.09
C LYS A 159 0.24 -15.18 -7.81
N THR A 160 1.30 -15.98 -7.86
CA THR A 160 2.61 -15.62 -7.28
C THR A 160 3.72 -15.42 -8.31
N ASP A 161 3.44 -15.61 -9.60
CA ASP A 161 4.43 -15.51 -10.69
C ASP A 161 5.69 -16.35 -10.43
N GLY A 162 5.47 -17.61 -10.02
CA GLY A 162 6.54 -18.56 -9.73
C GLY A 162 7.18 -18.39 -8.35
N LEU A 163 6.87 -17.34 -7.59
CA LEU A 163 7.31 -17.22 -6.21
C LEU A 163 6.64 -18.28 -5.33
N HIS A 164 7.39 -18.72 -4.32
CA HIS A 164 6.96 -19.74 -3.37
C HIS A 164 6.44 -19.11 -2.09
N LEU A 165 5.34 -19.67 -1.59
CA LEU A 165 4.74 -19.26 -0.32
C LEU A 165 5.46 -19.93 0.85
N TYR A 166 5.96 -19.11 1.75
CA TYR A 166 6.53 -19.52 3.02
C TYR A 166 5.69 -18.94 4.15
N GLY A 167 5.67 -19.62 5.29
CA GLY A 167 5.01 -19.16 6.49
C GLY A 167 5.94 -19.30 7.69
N ASP A 168 5.93 -18.30 8.55
CA ASP A 168 6.54 -18.36 9.87
C ASP A 168 5.51 -17.92 10.93
N GLY A 169 5.91 -17.90 12.20
CA GLY A 169 5.03 -17.45 13.29
C GLY A 169 4.58 -15.98 13.20
N ASN A 170 5.09 -15.20 12.23
CA ASN A 170 4.79 -13.80 12.02
C ASN A 170 3.91 -13.53 10.79
N GLY A 171 3.65 -14.52 9.94
CA GLY A 171 2.77 -14.39 8.78
C GLY A 171 3.22 -15.24 7.60
N TYR A 172 2.83 -14.81 6.41
CA TYR A 172 3.21 -15.47 5.17
C TYR A 172 3.96 -14.50 4.25
N TYR A 173 4.88 -15.03 3.45
CA TYR A 173 5.64 -14.25 2.49
C TYR A 173 5.93 -15.07 1.23
N LEU A 174 6.22 -14.36 0.14
CA LEU A 174 6.60 -14.92 -1.14
C LEU A 174 8.09 -14.65 -1.38
N ALA A 175 8.83 -15.69 -1.75
CA ALA A 175 10.23 -15.59 -2.12
C ALA A 175 10.56 -16.54 -3.28
N ASP A 176 11.62 -16.20 -4.02
CA ASP A 176 12.18 -17.04 -5.08
C ASP A 176 12.81 -18.31 -4.49
N ILE A 177 12.79 -19.43 -5.23
CA ILE A 177 13.45 -20.66 -4.80
C ILE A 177 14.95 -20.40 -4.69
N GLY A 178 15.50 -20.59 -3.49
CA GLY A 178 16.93 -20.42 -3.22
C GLY A 178 17.36 -19.01 -2.81
N LYS A 179 16.44 -18.02 -2.78
CA LYS A 179 16.68 -16.74 -2.11
C LYS A 179 16.01 -16.76 -0.73
N SER A 180 16.74 -16.36 0.30
CA SER A 180 16.21 -16.26 1.67
C SER A 180 15.41 -14.99 1.93
N GLU A 181 15.46 -14.02 1.00
CA GLU A 181 14.87 -12.70 1.20
C GLU A 181 13.43 -12.65 0.67
N PRO A 182 12.46 -12.22 1.49
CA PRO A 182 11.09 -12.00 1.05
C PRO A 182 11.00 -10.95 -0.06
N VAL A 183 10.20 -11.23 -1.09
CA VAL A 183 9.87 -10.27 -2.16
C VAL A 183 8.52 -9.59 -1.86
N PHE A 184 7.51 -10.37 -1.49
CA PHE A 184 6.21 -9.86 -1.05
C PHE A 184 5.86 -10.45 0.32
N CYS A 185 5.25 -9.64 1.18
CA CYS A 185 4.74 -10.10 2.46
C CYS A 185 3.21 -10.03 2.46
N LEU A 186 2.57 -11.13 2.84
CA LEU A 186 1.16 -11.14 3.23
C LEU A 186 1.15 -10.74 4.71
N GLY A 187 0.81 -9.48 4.95
CA GLY A 187 0.78 -8.92 6.29
C GLY A 187 -0.11 -9.72 7.25
N LYS A 188 0.02 -9.42 8.55
CA LYS A 188 -0.81 -10.06 9.58
C LYS A 188 -2.29 -9.76 9.31
N ILE A 189 -3.12 -10.79 9.41
CA ILE A 189 -4.58 -10.63 9.45
C ILE A 189 -4.94 -10.06 10.81
N ILE A 190 -5.50 -8.86 10.84
CA ILE A 190 -5.93 -8.19 12.07
C ILE A 190 -7.45 -8.05 12.04
N THR A 191 -8.11 -8.48 13.11
CA THR A 191 -9.55 -8.32 13.29
C THR A 191 -9.82 -7.32 14.41
N TYR A 192 -10.73 -6.38 14.15
CA TYR A 192 -11.16 -5.38 15.13
C TYR A 192 -12.65 -5.55 15.37
N LEU A 193 -13.04 -5.56 16.64
CA LEU A 193 -14.44 -5.46 17.05
C LEU A 193 -14.67 -4.05 17.56
N HIS A 194 -15.51 -3.28 16.89
CA HIS A 194 -16.01 -2.03 17.45
C HIS A 194 -17.27 -2.36 18.26
N TYR A 195 -17.16 -2.22 19.58
CA TYR A 195 -18.31 -2.24 20.50
C TYR A 195 -18.98 -0.87 20.53
#